data_AF-A0A7V8JEL2-F1
#
_entry.id   AF-A0A7V8JEL2-F1
#
_cell.length_a   1.000
_cell.length_b   1.000
_cell.length_c   1.000
_cell.angle_alpha   90.00
_cell.angle_beta   90.00
_cell.angle_gamma   90.00
#
_symmetry.space_group_name_H-M   'P 1'
#
loop_
_entity.id
_entity.type
_entity.pdbx_description
1 polymer ?
#
loop_
_entity_poly.entity_id
_entity_poly.type
_entity_poly.pdbx_seq_one_letter_code
_entity_poly.pdbx_strand_id
1 'polypeptide(L)' 'MAKHLIVSEAFGDYAKGDRITDAAKVAEILDSPSAVNVLPINVPDAPAPSRGSNGSGDQG' A
#
# COMPACT_ATOMS: atom_id res chain seq x y z
N MET A 1 2.78 -15.62 2.78
CA MET A 1 2.60 -14.61 1.72
C MET A 1 1.82 -13.46 2.32
N ALA A 2 2.38 -12.25 2.37
CA ALA A 2 1.63 -11.08 2.77
C ALA A 2 0.58 -10.77 1.69
N LYS A 3 -0.70 -10.67 2.09
CA LYS A 3 -1.79 -10.36 1.16
C LYS A 3 -1.92 -8.85 1.07
N HIS A 4 -1.51 -8.29 -0.06
CA HIS A 4 -1.67 -6.87 -0.33
C HIS A 4 -2.87 -6.66 -1.28
N LEU A 5 -3.46 -5.47 -1.23
CA LEU A 5 -4.53 -5.09 -2.14
C LEU A 5 -4.10 -3.90 -2.98
N ILE A 6 -4.60 -3.83 -4.21
CA ILE A 6 -4.54 -2.64 -5.04
C ILE A 6 -5.95 -2.15 -5.34
N VAL A 7 -6.17 -0.85 -5.27
CA VAL A 7 -7.47 -0.23 -5.51
C VAL A 7 -7.74 -0.20 -7.01
N SER A 8 -8.77 -0.90 -7.47
CA SER A 8 -9.15 -0.93 -8.89
C SER A 8 -10.10 0.22 -9.27
N GLU A 9 -10.86 0.72 -8.30
CA GLU A 9 -11.79 1.84 -8.45
C GLU A 9 -11.72 2.71 -7.20
N ALA A 10 -11.77 4.03 -7.34
CA ALA A 10 -11.61 4.93 -6.20
C ALA A 10 -12.79 4.80 -5.21
N PHE A 11 -12.50 4.77 -3.91
CA PHE A 11 -13.52 4.72 -2.87
C PHE A 11 -13.01 5.33 -1.57
N GLY A 12 -13.87 6.04 -0.84
CA GLY A 12 -13.46 6.75 0.37
C GLY A 12 -12.30 7.70 0.09
N ASP A 13 -11.21 7.55 0.85
CA ASP A 13 -9.96 8.30 0.68
C ASP A 13 -8.94 7.62 -0.24
N TYR A 14 -9.27 6.46 -0.82
CA TYR A 14 -8.36 5.69 -1.66
C TYR A 14 -8.58 5.99 -3.14
N ALA A 15 -7.49 6.32 -3.83
CA ALA A 15 -7.50 6.53 -5.27
C ALA A 15 -7.28 5.21 -6.03
N LYS A 16 -7.77 5.14 -7.27
CA LYS A 16 -7.48 4.03 -8.18
C LYS A 16 -5.97 3.89 -8.38
N GLY A 17 -5.44 2.70 -8.11
CA GLY A 17 -4.03 2.37 -8.18
C GLY A 17 -3.31 2.40 -6.82
N ASP A 18 -3.96 2.89 -5.77
CA ASP A 18 -3.38 2.89 -4.43
C ASP A 18 -3.17 1.47 -3.90
N ARG A 19 -2.08 1.29 -3.16
CA ARG A 19 -1.73 0.00 -2.55
C ARG A 19 -2.04 0.01 -1.08
N ILE A 20 -2.84 -0.96 -0.65
CA ILE A 20 -3.13 -1.20 0.75
C ILE A 20 -2.28 -2.38 1.19
N THR A 21 -1.30 -2.10 2.04
CA THR A 21 -0.32 -3.08 2.52
C THR A 21 -0.47 -3.41 4.00
N ASP A 22 -1.22 -2.60 4.73
CA ASP A 22 -1.50 -2.81 6.15
C ASP A 22 -2.50 -3.96 6.34
N ALA A 23 -2.12 -4.97 7.12
CA ALA A 23 -2.93 -6.18 7.27
C ALA A 23 -4.29 -5.92 7.96
N ALA A 24 -4.36 -4.95 8.88
CA ALA A 24 -5.62 -4.60 9.54
C ALA A 24 -6.56 -3.90 8.55
N LYS A 25 -6.04 -2.98 7.73
CA LYS A 25 -6.81 -2.34 6.66
C LYS A 25 -7.23 -3.29 5.55
N VAL A 26 -6.38 -4.25 5.19
CA VAL A 26 -6.75 -5.31 4.25
C VAL A 26 -7.93 -6.11 4.77
N ALA A 27 -7.90 -6.54 6.05
CA ALA A 27 -9.00 -7.27 6.65
C ALA A 27 -10.30 -6.43 6.72
N GLU A 28 -10.19 -5.17 7.16
CA GLU A 28 -11.31 -4.21 7.24
C GLU A 28 -11.99 -4.01 5.88
N ILE A 29 -11.22 -3.81 4.81
CA ILE A 29 -11.76 -3.58 3.46
C ILE A 29 -12.39 -4.85 2.91
N LEU A 30 -11.79 -6.01 3.14
CA LEU A 30 -12.33 -7.30 2.68
C LEU A 30 -13.62 -7.70 3.42
N ASP A 31 -13.81 -7.24 4.65
CA ASP A 31 -15.06 -7.43 5.41
C ASP A 31 -16.16 -6.42 5.04
N SER A 32 -15.83 -5.45 4.18
CA SER A 32 -16.71 -4.34 3.78
C SER A 32 -17.24 -4.51 2.35
N PRO A 33 -18.30 -3.78 1.96
CA PRO A 33 -18.75 -3.73 0.56
C PRO A 33 -17.70 -3.15 -0.40
N SER A 34 -16.66 -2.48 0.10
CA SER A 34 -15.56 -1.96 -0.71
C SER A 34 -14.62 -3.06 -1.24
N ALA A 35 -14.78 -4.32 -0.82
CA ALA A 35 -14.03 -5.45 -1.32
C ALA A 35 -14.10 -5.61 -2.85
N VAL A 36 -15.18 -5.12 -3.49
CA VAL A 36 -15.35 -5.16 -4.95
C VAL A 36 -14.48 -4.13 -5.69
N ASN A 37 -13.97 -3.12 -4.97
CA ASN A 37 -13.18 -2.01 -5.53
C ASN A 37 -11.66 -2.24 -5.39
N VAL A 38 -11.25 -3.43 -4.95
CA VAL A 38 -9.86 -3.80 -4.71
C VAL A 38 -9.54 -5.14 -5.34
N LEU A 39 -8.29 -5.32 -5.73
CA LEU A 39 -7.77 -6.57 -6.29
C LEU A 39 -6.62 -7.09 -5.42
N PRO A 40 -6.61 -8.38 -5.07
CA PRO A 40 -5.48 -8.97 -4.37
C PRO A 40 -4.25 -9.00 -5.26
N ILE A 41 -3.12 -8.54 -4.73
CA ILE A 41 -1.83 -8.59 -5.40
C ILE A 41 -0.83 -9.37 -4.55
N ASN A 42 -0.17 -10.33 -5.20
CA ASN A 42 1.05 -10.93 -4.67
C ASN A 42 2.21 -10.02 -5.04
N VAL A 43 2.42 -8.96 -4.27
CA VAL A 43 3.70 -8.25 -4.33
C VAL A 43 4.69 -8.96 -3.41
N PRO A 44 5.90 -9.29 -3.89
CA PRO A 44 6.98 -9.60 -2.97
C PRO A 44 7.14 -8.38 -2.06
N ASP A 45 7.23 -8.62 -0.75
CA ASP A 45 7.42 -7.60 0.27
C ASP A 45 8.56 -6.68 -0.19
N ALA A 46 8.21 -5.50 -0.69
CA ALA A 46 9.22 -4.58 -1.17
C ALA A 46 10.02 -4.16 0.07
N PRO A 47 11.35 -4.27 0.06
CA PRO A 47 12.12 -3.81 1.20
C PRO A 47 11.69 -2.38 1.50
N ALA A 48 11.30 -2.16 2.76
CA ALA A 48 10.84 -0.86 3.28
C ALA A 48 11.70 0.25 2.67
N PRO A 49 11.10 1.41 2.30
CA PRO A 49 11.86 2.46 1.65
C PRO A 49 13.10 2.73 2.50
N SER A 50 14.27 2.40 1.93
CA SER A 50 15.55 2.82 2.48
C SER A 50 15.41 4.32 2.60
N ARG A 51 15.17 4.80 3.83
CA ARG A 51 15.18 6.21 4.17
C ARG A 51 16.55 6.66 3.73
N GLY A 52 16.63 7.26 2.54
CA GLY A 52 17.81 7.90 2.05
C GLY A 52 18.14 8.94 3.08
N SER A 53 19.10 8.62 3.94
CA SER A 53 19.80 9.57 4.77
C SER A 53 20.45 10.55 3.82
N ASN A 54 19.70 11.57 3.41
CA ASN A 54 20.25 12.72 2.70
C ASN A 54 20.94 13.61 3.74
N GLY A 55 22.02 13.06 4.30
CA GLY A 55 22.99 13.77 5.11
C GLY A 55 24.33 13.59 4.42
N SER A 56 24.70 14.54 3.56
CA SER A 56 26.08 14.81 3.12
C SER A 56 26.08 16.04 2.22
N GLY A 57 26.65 17.14 2.73
CA GLY A 57 26.83 18.39 1.98
C GLY A 57 27.50 19.49 2.81
N ASP A 58 28.44 19.11 3.68
CA ASP A 58 29.46 20.01 4.22
C ASP A 58 30.41 20.36 3.06
N GLN A 59 30.49 21.64 2.69
CA GLN A 59 31.56 22.19 1.85
C GLN A 59 32.07 23.44 2.56
N GLY A 60 33.30 23.34 3.06
CA GLY A 60 34.07 24.44 3.65
C GLY A 60 34.80 25.30 2.63
#